data_AF-A0A6I6SKL2-F1
#
_entry.id   AF-A0A6I6SKL2-F1
#
_cell.length_a   1.000
_cell.length_b   1.000
_cell.length_c   1.000
_cell.angle_alpha   90.00
_cell.angle_beta   90.00
_cell.angle_gamma   90.00
#
_symmetry.space_group_name_H-M   'P 1'
#
loop_
_entity.id
_entity.type
_entity.pdbx_description
1 polymer ?
#
loop_
_entity_poly.entity_id
_entity_poly.type
_entity_poly.pdbx_seq_one_letter_code
_entity_poly.pdbx_strand_id
1 'polypeptide(L)'
;MENHEYGTTHFQRGTSRPPRSCPDLDVRDLEKRTRLMRIVTRLIAVSDLGCREIARRAGLPAQKISDLLAGRLEHLSLDELRLVYHTIDPEGALNY
;
A
#
# COMPACT_ATOMS: atom_id res chain seq x y z
N MET A 1 -9.00 1.76 -64.77
CA MET A 1 -8.63 1.22 -63.45
C MET A 1 -8.96 2.29 -62.43
N GLU A 2 -10.00 2.01 -61.64
CA GLU A 2 -10.67 2.92 -60.71
C GLU A 2 -9.72 3.40 -59.61
N ASN A 3 -9.65 4.72 -59.40
CA ASN A 3 -9.04 5.30 -58.21
C ASN A 3 -10.09 5.26 -57.09
N HIS A 4 -9.94 4.29 -56.19
CA HIS A 4 -10.80 4.15 -55.02
C HIS A 4 -10.57 5.32 -54.05
N GLU A 5 -11.63 6.11 -53.88
CA GLU A 5 -11.85 6.92 -52.70
C GLU A 5 -11.83 6.04 -51.44
N TYR A 6 -11.10 6.45 -50.41
CA TYR A 6 -11.55 6.30 -49.03
C TYR A 6 -11.20 7.58 -48.28
N GLY A 7 -12.26 8.29 -47.89
CA GLY A 7 -12.20 9.46 -47.06
C GLY A 7 -11.77 9.16 -45.61
N THR A 8 -11.28 10.22 -44.97
CA THR A 8 -11.68 10.67 -43.64
C THR A 8 -12.18 9.61 -42.66
N THR A 9 -11.35 9.24 -41.69
CA THR A 9 -11.62 9.33 -40.23
C THR A 9 -10.65 8.45 -39.44
N HIS A 10 -9.66 9.05 -38.76
CA HIS A 10 -9.39 8.68 -37.35
C HIS A 10 -8.47 9.71 -36.67
N PHE A 11 -9.08 10.76 -36.13
CA PHE A 11 -8.50 11.51 -35.03
C PHE A 11 -8.66 10.65 -33.76
N GLN A 12 -7.61 10.01 -33.27
CA GLN A 12 -7.51 9.70 -31.84
C GLN A 12 -6.10 10.00 -31.32
N ARG A 13 -5.98 11.20 -30.75
CA ARG A 13 -5.07 11.49 -29.64
C ARG A 13 -5.33 10.45 -28.55
N GLY A 14 -4.28 9.74 -28.14
CA GLY A 14 -4.34 8.78 -27.05
C GLY A 14 -2.95 8.52 -26.50
N THR A 15 -2.43 9.50 -25.76
CA THR A 15 -1.41 9.39 -24.70
C THR A 15 -0.67 8.05 -24.65
N SER A 16 0.53 8.00 -25.24
CA SER A 16 1.56 7.05 -24.82
C SER A 16 1.91 7.35 -23.36
N ARG A 17 1.14 6.79 -22.43
CA ARG A 17 1.51 6.70 -21.02
C ARG A 17 2.89 6.04 -21.00
N PRO A 18 3.92 6.70 -20.44
CA PRO A 18 5.25 6.07 -20.37
C PRO A 18 5.09 4.71 -19.68
N PRO A 19 5.87 3.69 -20.06
CA PRO A 19 5.89 2.44 -19.33
C PRO A 19 6.12 2.81 -17.87
N ARG A 20 5.17 2.42 -17.01
CA ARG A 20 5.15 2.74 -15.58
C ARG A 20 6.57 2.56 -15.08
N SER A 21 7.21 3.68 -14.71
CA SER A 21 8.53 3.66 -14.11
C SER A 21 8.52 2.56 -13.06
N CYS A 22 9.44 1.62 -13.23
CA CYS A 22 9.80 0.66 -12.21
C CYS A 22 9.86 1.42 -10.88
N PRO A 23 9.14 0.94 -9.86
CA PRO A 23 8.67 1.78 -8.78
C PRO A 23 9.87 2.23 -7.98
N ASP A 24 10.23 3.50 -8.11
CA ASP A 24 10.70 4.22 -6.94
C ASP A 24 9.58 4.03 -5.93
N LEU A 25 9.90 3.37 -4.82
CA LEU A 25 9.04 3.36 -3.66
C LEU A 25 8.96 4.84 -3.25
N ASP A 26 8.03 5.58 -3.86
CA ASP A 26 7.96 7.04 -3.85
C ASP A 26 8.30 7.49 -2.43
N VAL A 27 9.26 8.39 -2.23
CA VAL A 27 9.73 8.77 -0.87
C VAL A 27 8.55 9.05 0.07
N ARG A 28 7.46 9.61 -0.46
CA ARG A 28 6.18 9.78 0.22
C ARG A 28 5.54 8.49 0.74
N ASP A 29 5.58 7.42 -0.03
CA ASP A 29 5.11 6.10 0.34
C ASP A 29 5.99 5.49 1.44
N LEU A 30 7.32 5.61 1.33
CA LEU A 30 8.25 5.17 2.38
C LEU A 30 8.04 5.96 3.69
N GLU A 31 7.84 7.27 3.59
CA GLU A 31 7.48 8.12 4.73
C GLU A 31 6.15 7.69 5.35
N LYS A 32 5.11 7.47 4.54
CA LYS A 32 3.80 6.98 5.01
C LYS A 32 3.92 5.62 5.69
N ARG A 33 4.65 4.66 5.11
CA ARG A 33 4.91 3.34 5.72
C ARG A 33 5.60 3.49 7.07
N THR A 34 6.68 4.25 7.11
CA THR A 34 7.48 4.44 8.34
C THR A 34 6.66 5.14 9.42
N ARG A 35 5.88 6.16 9.04
CA ARG A 35 4.99 6.88 9.95
C ARG A 35 3.89 5.97 10.49
N LEU A 36 3.20 5.25 9.60
CA LEU A 36 2.14 4.32 9.97
C LEU A 36 2.70 3.20 10.84
N MET A 37 3.90 2.71 10.56
CA MET A 37 4.59 1.68 11.33
C MET A 37 4.90 2.13 12.75
N ARG A 38 5.37 3.36 12.93
CA ARG A 38 5.55 3.94 14.28
C ARG A 38 4.23 4.05 15.03
N ILE A 39 3.18 4.52 14.37
CA ILE A 39 1.84 4.66 14.98
C ILE A 39 1.33 3.29 15.39
N VAL A 40 1.31 2.33 14.46
CA VAL A 40 0.87 0.95 14.70
C VAL A 40 1.69 0.32 15.83
N THR A 41 3.02 0.34 15.76
CA THR A 41 3.88 -0.22 16.81
C THR A 41 3.59 0.40 18.18
N ARG A 42 3.35 1.71 18.23
CA ARG A 42 2.97 2.39 19.46
C ARG A 42 1.59 1.96 19.94
N LEU A 43 0.62 1.84 19.02
CA LEU A 43 -0.72 1.34 19.30
C LEU A 43 -0.67 -0.09 19.83
N ILE A 44 0.14 -0.99 19.25
CA ILE A 44 0.36 -2.35 19.74
C ILE A 44 0.99 -2.34 21.14
N ALA A 45 1.85 -1.36 21.45
CA ALA A 45 2.47 -1.27 22.77
C ALA A 45 1.52 -0.70 23.84
N VAL A 46 0.53 0.11 23.47
CA VAL A 46 -0.47 0.69 24.41
C VAL A 46 -1.77 -0.11 24.47
N SER A 47 -2.13 -0.79 23.39
CA SER A 47 -3.17 -1.81 23.36
C SER A 47 -2.53 -3.10 23.82
N ASP A 48 -2.99 -3.69 24.92
CA ASP A 48 -2.50 -4.99 25.45
C ASP A 48 -2.72 -6.19 24.48
N LEU A 49 -3.06 -5.92 23.21
CA LEU A 49 -3.15 -6.91 22.15
C LEU A 49 -1.76 -7.42 21.78
N GLY A 50 -1.45 -8.62 22.24
CA GLY A 50 -0.24 -9.33 21.82
C GLY A 50 -0.18 -9.54 20.30
N CYS A 51 1.04 -9.56 19.75
CA CYS A 51 1.33 -9.73 18.31
C CYS A 51 0.53 -10.85 17.63
N ARG A 52 0.30 -11.95 18.36
CA ARG A 52 -0.49 -13.11 17.90
C ARG A 52 -1.97 -12.80 17.68
N GLU A 53 -2.56 -12.00 18.55
CA GLU A 53 -3.97 -11.63 18.45
C GLU A 53 -4.18 -10.69 17.26
N ILE A 54 -3.26 -9.74 17.09
CA ILE A 54 -3.27 -8.81 15.95
C ILE A 54 -3.06 -9.55 14.64
N ALA A 55 -2.07 -10.44 14.59
CA ALA A 55 -1.83 -11.33 13.46
C ALA A 55 -3.08 -12.12 13.08
N ARG A 56 -3.78 -12.72 14.07
CA ARG A 56 -5.01 -13.47 13.86
C ARG A 56 -6.13 -12.59 13.28
N ARG A 57 -6.35 -11.40 13.83
CA ARG A 57 -7.40 -10.48 13.38
C ARG A 57 -7.11 -9.86 12.02
N ALA A 58 -5.85 -9.54 11.75
CA ALA A 58 -5.38 -9.06 10.46
C ALA A 58 -5.25 -10.19 9.42
N GLY A 59 -5.37 -11.46 9.81
CA GLY A 59 -5.10 -12.59 8.90
C GLY A 59 -3.63 -12.66 8.44
N LEU A 60 -2.72 -12.06 9.20
CA LEU A 60 -1.29 -12.01 8.92
C LEU A 60 -0.53 -13.06 9.75
N PRO A 61 0.61 -13.58 9.26
CA PRO A 61 1.50 -14.38 10.09
C PRO A 61 2.08 -13.53 11.23
N ALA A 62 2.17 -14.10 12.43
CA ALA A 62 2.76 -13.43 13.60
C ALA A 62 4.23 -12.99 13.36
N GLN A 63 4.92 -13.67 12.44
CA GLN A 63 6.25 -13.28 11.97
C GLN A 63 6.23 -11.88 11.36
N LYS A 64 5.25 -11.55 10.51
CA LYS A 64 5.11 -10.20 9.91
C LYS A 64 4.84 -9.13 10.94
N ILE A 65 4.03 -9.42 11.98
CA ILE A 65 3.83 -8.48 13.09
C ILE A 65 5.12 -8.29 13.87
N SER A 66 5.91 -9.35 14.05
CA SER A 66 7.21 -9.27 14.73
C SER A 66 8.22 -8.47 13.91
N ASP A 67 8.29 -8.69 12.59
CA ASP A 67 9.12 -7.91 11.66
C ASP A 67 8.68 -6.44 11.61
N LEU A 68 7.36 -6.18 11.65
CA LEU A 68 6.78 -4.85 11.81
C LEU A 68 7.25 -4.19 13.11
N LEU A 69 7.21 -4.87 14.26
CA LEU A 69 7.70 -4.32 15.52
C LEU A 69 9.22 -4.12 15.53
N ALA A 70 9.95 -4.95 14.77
CA ALA A 70 11.40 -4.90 14.65
C ALA A 70 11.92 -3.81 13.68
N GLY A 71 11.06 -3.04 13.00
CA GLY A 71 11.54 -2.05 12.02
C GLY A 71 11.72 -2.56 10.61
N ARG A 72 11.38 -3.82 10.32
CA ARG A 72 11.69 -4.47 9.05
C ARG A 72 10.58 -4.24 8.03
N LEU A 73 10.61 -3.04 7.45
CA LEU A 73 9.70 -2.62 6.39
C LEU A 73 9.99 -3.33 5.05
N GLU A 74 11.14 -3.99 4.91
CA GLU A 74 11.53 -4.72 3.68
C GLU A 74 10.59 -5.91 3.37
N HIS A 75 10.03 -6.52 4.42
CA HIS A 75 9.09 -7.65 4.30
C HIS A 75 7.63 -7.23 4.50
N LEU A 76 7.36 -5.93 4.67
CA LEU A 76 6.06 -5.42 5.06
C LEU A 76 5.57 -4.30 4.13
N SER A 77 4.45 -4.56 3.48
CA SER A 77 3.83 -3.60 2.55
C SER A 77 2.98 -2.57 3.29
N LEU A 78 2.72 -1.44 2.64
CA LEU A 78 1.82 -0.40 3.16
C LEU A 78 0.41 -0.96 3.42
N ASP A 79 -0.11 -1.80 2.52
CA ASP A 79 -1.40 -2.48 2.72
C ASP A 79 -1.43 -3.29 4.01
N GLU A 80 -0.39 -4.07 4.31
CA GLU A 80 -0.30 -4.90 5.51
C GLU A 80 -0.30 -4.03 6.78
N LEU A 81 0.48 -2.95 6.75
CA LEU A 81 0.51 -1.92 7.77
C LEU A 81 -0.86 -1.28 8.00
N ARG A 82 -1.56 -0.96 6.91
CA ARG A 82 -2.90 -0.37 6.95
C ARG A 82 -3.91 -1.36 7.49
N LEU A 83 -3.76 -2.64 7.18
CA LEU A 83 -4.63 -3.70 7.66
C LEU A 83 -4.46 -3.89 9.17
N VAL A 84 -3.22 -3.94 9.66
CA VAL A 84 -2.91 -3.97 11.10
C VAL A 84 -3.43 -2.71 11.79
N TYR A 85 -3.22 -1.55 11.19
CA TYR A 85 -3.73 -0.28 11.72
C TYR A 85 -5.25 -0.30 11.86
N HIS A 86 -6.00 -0.66 10.82
CA HIS A 86 -7.45 -0.77 10.86
C HIS A 86 -7.94 -1.82 11.87
N THR A 87 -7.13 -2.85 12.13
CA THR A 87 -7.44 -3.89 13.12
C THR A 87 -7.35 -3.37 14.56
N ILE A 88 -6.44 -2.42 14.82
CA ILE A 88 -6.21 -1.84 16.15
C ILE A 88 -7.05 -0.58 16.34
N ASP A 89 -7.14 0.24 15.30
CA ASP A 89 -7.82 1.53 15.27
C ASP A 89 -8.60 1.71 13.95
N PRO A 90 -9.85 1.22 13.88
CA PRO A 90 -10.68 1.30 12.68
C PRO A 90 -11.14 2.74 12.36
N GLU A 91 -11.24 3.62 13.37
CA GLU A 91 -11.67 5.03 13.21
C GLU A 91 -10.57 5.91 12.58
N GLY A 92 -9.31 5.73 12.98
CA GLY A 92 -8.18 6.49 12.44
C GLY A 92 -7.79 6.11 11.01
N ALA A 93 -8.29 4.97 10.51
CA ALA A 93 -8.06 4.50 9.13
C ALA A 93 -8.83 5.29 8.07
N LEU A 94 -9.86 6.06 8.47
CA LEU A 94 -10.64 6.94 7.59
C LEU A 94 -9.92 8.23 7.19
N ASN A 95 -8.76 8.53 7.80
CA ASN A 95 -8.10 9.83 7.66
C ASN A 95 -6.71 9.78 6.98
N TYR A 96 -6.38 8.68 6.27
CA TYR A 96 -5.07 8.45 5.62
C TYR A 96 -5.13 7.91 4.18
#